data_AF-T0XZM8-F1
#
_entry.id   AF-T0XZM8-F1
#
_cell.length_a   1.000
_cell.length_b   1.000
_cell.length_c   1.000
_cell.angle_alpha   90.00
_cell.angle_beta   90.00
_cell.angle_gamma   90.00
#
_symmetry.space_group_name_H-M   'P 1'
#
loop_
_entity.id
_entity.type
_entity.pdbx_description
1 polymer ?
#
loop_
_entity_poly.entity_id
_entity_poly.type
_entity_poly.pdbx_seq_one_letter_code
_entity_poly.pdbx_strand_id
1 'polypeptide(L)' 'MDYTGLIVGVVIALFVLLVLLARMIYTIQPYQQGIVTLLGSYKRIINPGFNIISPLATVLKIDLRTQVL' A
#
# COMPACT_ATOMS: atom_id res chain seq x y z
N MET A 1 11.97 -9.00 38.72
CA MET A 1 11.06 -9.03 37.55
C MET A 1 11.62 -8.02 36.59
N ASP A 2 12.47 -8.48 35.67
CA ASP A 2 13.30 -7.59 34.87
C ASP A 2 12.45 -6.98 33.76
N TYR A 3 12.04 -5.72 33.95
CA TYR A 3 11.20 -4.96 33.02
C TYR A 3 11.83 -4.76 31.64
N THR A 4 13.14 -5.03 31.52
CA THR A 4 13.89 -4.99 30.26
C THR A 4 13.29 -5.89 29.19
N GLY A 5 12.83 -7.10 29.54
CA GLY A 5 12.20 -7.99 28.56
C GLY A 5 10.87 -7.45 28.01
N LEU A 6 10.08 -6.80 28.86
CA LEU A 6 8.78 -6.23 28.49
C LEU A 6 8.97 -4.99 27.60
N ILE A 7 9.94 -4.13 27.93
CA ILE A 7 10.28 -2.94 27.14
C ILE A 7 10.75 -3.34 25.74
N VAL A 8 11.66 -4.32 25.64
CA VAL A 8 12.17 -4.80 24.34
C VAL A 8 11.03 -5.38 23.50
N GLY A 9 10.13 -6.17 24.09
CA GLY A 9 8.96 -6.72 23.39
C GLY A 9 8.03 -5.63 22.82
N VAL A 10 7.75 -4.59 23.60
CA VAL A 10 6.88 -3.47 23.17
C VAL A 10 7.53 -2.67 22.04
N VAL A 11 8.83 -2.41 22.11
CA VAL A 11 9.56 -1.68 21.06
C VAL A 11 9.54 -2.46 19.74
N ILE A 12 9.74 -3.78 19.78
CA ILE A 12 9.68 -4.62 18.57
C ILE A 12 8.27 -4.61 17.98
N ALA A 13 7.23 -4.74 18.81
CA ALA A 13 5.84 -4.71 18.34
C ALA A 13 5.48 -3.38 17.65
N LEU A 14 5.90 -2.24 18.22
CA LEU A 14 5.72 -0.91 17.64
C LEU A 14 6.45 -0.77 16.30
N PHE A 15 7.69 -1.28 16.21
CA PHE A 15 8.47 -1.24 14.97
C PHE A 15 7.79 -2.04 13.84
N VAL A 16 7.32 -3.25 14.15
CA VAL A 16 6.60 -4.10 13.18
C VAL A 16 5.31 -3.42 12.68
N LEU A 17 4.56 -2.77 13.59
CA LEU A 17 3.35 -2.03 13.23
C LEU A 17 3.65 -0.85 12.29
N LEU A 18 4.70 -0.09 12.56
CA LEU A 18 5.13 1.03 11.70
C LEU A 18 5.53 0.55 10.30
N VAL A 19 6.28 -0.55 10.20
CA VAL A 19 6.68 -1.12 8.91
C VAL A 19 5.46 -1.59 8.11
N LEU A 20 4.48 -2.21 8.76
CA LEU A 20 3.22 -2.63 8.13
C LEU A 20 2.44 -1.44 7.56
N LEU A 21 2.36 -0.34 8.31
CA LEU A 21 1.69 0.89 7.87
C LEU A 21 2.44 1.55 6.71
N ALA A 22 3.77 1.60 6.76
CA ALA A 22 4.57 2.17 5.68
C ALA A 22 4.41 1.41 4.35
N ARG A 23 4.21 0.09 4.39
CA ARG A 23 3.97 -0.74 3.20
C ARG A 23 2.63 -0.47 2.50
N MET A 24 1.70 0.27 3.12
CA MET A 24 0.45 0.68 2.48
C MET A 24 0.60 1.84 1.49
N ILE A 25 1.74 2.52 1.53
CA ILE A 25 1.95 3.72 0.73
C ILE A 25 2.40 3.29 -0.67
N TYR A 26 1.49 3.44 -1.65
CA TYR A 26 1.80 3.15 -3.05
C TYR A 26 1.68 4.44 -3.88
N THR A 27 2.81 4.90 -4.40
CA THR A 27 2.87 6.08 -5.27
C THR A 27 2.73 5.65 -6.72
N ILE A 28 1.69 6.14 -7.40
CA ILE A 28 1.43 5.86 -8.81
C ILE A 28 1.96 7.05 -9.63
N GLN A 29 2.68 6.76 -10.71
CA GLN A 29 3.25 7.78 -11.59
C GLN A 29 2.16 8.62 -12.27
N PRO A 30 2.41 9.92 -12.52
CA PRO A 30 1.50 10.72 -13.33
C PRO A 30 1.34 10.06 -14.71
N TYR A 31 0.11 10.07 -15.25
CA TYR A 31 -0.31 9.40 -16.50
C TYR A 31 -0.60 7.90 -16.44
N GLN A 32 -0.49 7.26 -15.26
CA GLN A 32 -0.94 5.88 -15.05
C GLN A 32 -2.18 5.84 -14.17
N GLN A 33 -3.16 5.04 -14.56
CA GLN A 33 -4.27 4.67 -13.70
C GLN A 33 -4.01 3.28 -13.15
N GLY A 34 -4.06 3.13 -11.83
CA GLY A 34 -4.01 1.80 -11.24
C GLY A 34 -5.42 1.23 -11.15
N ILE A 35 -5.58 -0.04 -11.45
CA ILE A 35 -6.77 -0.81 -11.06
C ILE A 35 -6.36 -1.65 -9.85
N VAL A 36 -7.04 -1.42 -8.72
CA VAL A 36 -6.85 -2.23 -7.52
C VAL A 36 -7.73 -3.48 -7.63
N THR A 37 -7.08 -4.63 -7.65
CA THR A 37 -7.73 -5.94 -7.54
C THR A 37 -7.32 -6.61 -6.23
N LEU A 38 -8.29 -7.22 -5.55
CA LEU A 38 -8.08 -7.99 -4.32
C LEU A 38 -8.60 -9.41 -4.57
N LEU A 39 -7.74 -10.42 -4.49
CA LEU A 39 -8.11 -11.84 -4.70
C LEU A 39 -8.99 -12.06 -5.97
N GLY A 40 -8.64 -11.41 -7.08
CA GLY A 40 -9.39 -11.54 -8.34
C GLY A 40 -10.68 -10.70 -8.43
N SER A 41 -11.08 -10.01 -7.35
CA SER A 41 -12.19 -9.07 -7.38
C SER A 41 -11.71 -7.65 -7.62
N TYR A 42 -12.32 -6.98 -8.59
CA TYR A 42 -12.12 -5.56 -8.86
C TYR A 42 -12.69 -4.73 -7.71
N LYS A 43 -11.88 -3.84 -7.11
CA LYS A 43 -12.32 -3.00 -5.99
C LYS A 43 -12.54 -1.54 -6.41
N ARG A 44 -11.55 -0.94 -7.08
CA ARG A 44 -11.59 0.48 -7.46
C ARG A 44 -10.51 0.82 -8.47
N ILE A 45 -10.75 1.90 -9.21
CA ILE A 45 -9.72 2.61 -9.96
C ILE A 45 -9.07 3.64 -9.04
N ILE A 46 -7.75 3.76 -9.11
CA ILE A 46 -6.92 4.70 -8.39
C ILE A 46 -6.32 5.68 -9.37
N ASN A 47 -6.60 6.96 -9.14
CA ASN A 47 -6.07 8.05 -9.93
C ASN A 47 -4.60 8.29 -9.57
N PRO A 48 -3.78 8.81 -10.50
CA PRO A 48 -2.38 9.13 -10.25
C PRO A 48 -2.24 10.09 -9.06
N GLY A 49 -1.27 9.81 -8.19
CA GLY A 49 -1.07 10.55 -6.93
C GLY A 49 -0.80 9.63 -5.73
N PHE A 50 -0.92 10.20 -4.53
CA PHE A 50 -0.72 9.50 -3.27
C PHE A 50 -1.96 8.66 -2.91
N ASN A 51 -1.84 7.33 -3.01
CA ASN A 51 -2.92 6.42 -2.65
C ASN A 51 -2.45 5.45 -1.56
N ILE A 52 -3.25 5.34 -0.51
CA ILE A 52 -3.07 4.33 0.54
C ILE A 52 -3.83 3.08 0.09
N ILE A 53 -3.10 2.01 -0.20
CA ILE A 53 -3.67 0.76 -0.71
C ILE A 53 -3.27 -0.35 0.27
N SER A 54 -4.17 -1.31 0.47
CA SER A 54 -3.83 -2.51 1.23
C SER A 54 -2.63 -3.22 0.59
N PRO A 55 -1.62 -3.67 1.37
CA PRO A 55 -0.42 -4.31 0.83
C PRO A 55 -0.72 -5.66 0.16
N LEU A 56 -1.91 -6.22 0.40
CA LEU A 56 -2.37 -7.47 -0.22
C LEU A 56 -3.06 -7.25 -1.58
N ALA A 57 -3.19 -6.00 -2.02
CA ALA A 57 -3.83 -5.68 -3.28
C ALA A 57 -2.86 -5.75 -4.46
N THR A 58 -3.32 -6.32 -5.56
CA THR A 58 -2.60 -6.27 -6.83
C THR A 58 -3.03 -5.02 -7.59
N VAL A 59 -2.07 -4.17 -7.92
CA VAL A 59 -2.29 -2.93 -8.68
C VAL A 59 -1.86 -3.17 -10.13
N LEU A 60 -2.83 -3.22 -11.04
CA LEU A 60 -2.58 -3.24 -12.47
C LEU A 60 -2.46 -1.81 -12.98
N LYS A 61 -1.33 -1.44 -13.58
CA LYS A 61 -1.10 -0.08 -14.11
C LYS A 61 -1.51 -0.04 -15.57
N ILE A 62 -2.46 0.83 -15.90
CA ILE A 62 -2.89 1.13 -17.27
C ILE A 62 -2.32 2.48 -17.67
N ASP A 63 -1.67 2.53 -18.82
CA ASP A 63 -1.15 3.76 -19.40
C ASP A 63 -2.29 4.51 -20.12
N LEU A 64 -2.57 5.74 -19.69
CA LEU A 64 -3.62 6.57 -20.28
C LEU A 64 -3.12 7.38 -21.50
N ARG A 65 -1.83 7.29 -21.86
CA ARG A 65 -1.22 8.11 -22.92
C ARG A 65 -1.78 7.87 -24.32
N THR A 66 -2.42 6.74 -24.58
CA THR A 66 -2.88 6.35 -25.92
C THR A 66 -4.38 6.54 -26.16
N GLN A 67 -5.09 7.27 -25.31
CA GLN A 67 -6.51 7.56 -25.54
C GLN A 67 -6.68 8.69 -26.57
N VAL A 68 -6.61 8.33 -27.86
CA VAL A 68 -7.08 9.17 -28.96
C VAL A 68 -8.58 8.88 -29.18
N LEU A 69 -9.39 9.94 -29.12
CA LEU A 69 -10.83 9.92 -29.39
C LEU A 69 -11.14 9.71 -30.87
#